data_AF-A0A0E3ZZE5-F1
#
_entry.id   AF-A0A0E3ZZE5-F1
#
_cell.length_a   1.000
_cell.length_b   1.000
_cell.length_c   1.000
_cell.angle_alpha   90.00
_cell.angle_beta   90.00
_cell.angle_gamma   90.00
#
_symmetry.space_group_name_H-M   'P 1'
#
loop_
_entity.id
_entity.type
_entity.pdbx_description
1 polymer ?
#
loop_
_entity_poly.entity_id
_entity_poly.type
_entity_poly.pdbx_seq_one_letter_code
_entity_poly.pdbx_strand_id
1 'polypeptide(L)' 'MKEHCSHQADCLKMIQLILDGEATEQQLARLKANLVSCQPCIQMYHLEKEVKELLTKRMEKKCCPDQLVERIKTKILTFS' A
#
# COMPACT_ATOMS: atom_id res chain seq x y z
N MET A 1 -18.83 18.57 0.76
CA MET A 1 -17.57 17.84 0.49
C MET A 1 -16.58 18.85 -0.08
N LYS A 2 -15.27 18.73 0.17
CA LYS A 2 -14.27 19.64 -0.44
C LYS A 2 -13.98 19.19 -1.87
N GLU A 3 -13.96 20.13 -2.81
CA GLU A 3 -13.66 19.88 -4.23
C GLU A 3 -12.16 19.97 -4.56
N HIS A 4 -11.38 20.63 -3.70
CA HIS A 4 -9.92 20.75 -3.84
C HIS A 4 -9.19 20.30 -2.56
N CYS A 5 -8.03 19.65 -2.72
CA CYS A 5 -7.17 19.23 -1.62
C CYS A 5 -5.82 19.95 -1.70
N SER A 6 -5.53 20.80 -0.72
CA SER A 6 -4.24 21.53 -0.66
C SER A 6 -3.04 20.64 -0.34
N HIS A 7 -3.27 19.42 0.15
CA HIS A 7 -2.23 18.46 0.55
C HIS A 7 -2.36 17.15 -0.25
N GLN A 8 -2.67 17.25 -1.54
CA GLN A 8 -2.96 16.10 -2.40
C GLN A 8 -1.82 15.08 -2.41
N ALA A 9 -0.56 15.54 -2.46
CA ALA A 9 0.61 14.66 -2.48
C ALA A 9 0.76 13.83 -1.20
N ASP A 10 0.53 14.44 -0.02
CA ASP A 10 0.61 13.71 1.25
C ASP A 10 -0.56 12.75 1.42
N CYS A 11 -1.75 13.13 0.91
CA CYS A 11 -2.90 12.24 0.89
C CYS A 11 -2.66 11.02 0.00
N LEU A 12 -2.03 11.21 -1.17
CA LEU A 12 -1.65 10.12 -2.07
C LEU A 12 -0.69 9.14 -1.39
N LYS A 13 0.38 9.65 -0.75
CA LYS A 13 1.32 8.80 0.02
C LYS A 13 0.61 7.99 1.10
N MET A 14 -0.32 8.62 1.82
CA MET A 14 -1.09 7.96 2.87
C MET A 14 -2.04 6.89 2.31
N ILE A 15 -2.68 7.17 1.17
CA ILE A 15 -3.51 6.20 0.43
C ILE A 15 -2.69 4.98 0.05
N GLN A 16 -1.50 5.18 -0.51
CA GLN A 16 -0.61 4.10 -0.94
C GLN A 16 -0.15 3.24 0.25
N LEU A 17 0.31 3.85 1.35
CA LEU A 17 0.65 3.14 2.59
C LEU A 17 -0.49 2.25 3.10
N ILE A 18 -1.73 2.74 3.05
CA ILE A 18 -2.90 1.98 3.48
C ILE A 18 -3.22 0.84 2.51
N LEU A 19 -3.14 1.09 1.21
CA LEU A 19 -3.36 0.05 0.21
C LEU A 19 -2.29 -1.05 0.30
N ASP A 20 -1.05 -0.69 0.63
CA ASP A 20 0.10 -1.59 0.82
C ASP A 20 0.07 -2.36 2.14
N GLY A 21 -0.81 -1.98 3.07
CA GLY A 21 -0.91 -2.64 4.37
C GLY A 21 0.20 -2.26 5.35
N GLU A 22 0.90 -1.16 5.07
CA GLU A 22 2.03 -0.65 5.87
C GLU A 22 1.62 0.46 6.83
N ALA A 23 0.36 0.91 6.76
CA ALA A 23 -0.16 1.98 7.60
C ALA A 23 -0.52 1.52 9.03
N THR A 24 -0.24 2.38 10.01
CA THR A 24 -0.71 2.20 11.39
C THR A 24 -2.21 2.43 11.52
N GLU A 25 -2.81 1.95 12.61
CA GLU A 25 -4.23 2.19 12.91
C GLU A 25 -4.58 3.68 12.98
N GLN A 26 -3.68 4.49 13.55
CA GLN A 26 -3.84 5.94 13.63
C GLN A 26 -3.85 6.58 12.23
N GLN A 27 -2.96 6.14 11.34
CA GLN A 27 -2.91 6.59 9.94
C GLN A 27 -4.19 6.21 9.19
N LEU A 28 -4.67 4.99 9.39
CA LEU A 28 -5.93 4.51 8.81
C LEU A 28 -7.13 5.36 9.25
N ALA A 29 -7.25 5.63 10.56
CA ALA A 29 -8.32 6.47 11.10
C ALA A 29 -8.27 7.89 10.53
N ARG A 30 -7.07 8.48 10.45
CA ARG A 30 -6.86 9.83 9.87
C ARG A 30 -7.28 9.87 8.41
N LEU A 31 -6.88 8.89 7.60
CA LEU A 31 -7.26 8.87 6.19
C LEU A 31 -8.77 8.70 6.04
N LYS A 32 -9.40 7.76 6.76
CA LYS A 32 -10.85 7.54 6.70
C LYS A 32 -11.64 8.83 6.95
N ALA A 33 -11.27 9.59 7.98
CA ALA A 33 -11.90 10.89 8.27
C ALA A 33 -11.73 11.91 7.11
N ASN A 34 -10.55 11.93 6.48
CA ASN A 34 -10.30 12.79 5.33
C ASN A 34 -11.13 12.39 4.09
N LEU A 35 -11.24 11.09 3.79
CA LEU A 35 -11.98 10.59 2.64
C LEU A 35 -13.47 10.96 2.67
N VAL A 36 -14.08 11.01 3.87
CA VAL A 36 -15.49 11.39 4.04
C VAL A 36 -15.73 12.87 3.71
N SER A 37 -14.71 13.73 3.84
CA SER A 37 -14.85 15.18 3.70
C SER A 37 -14.18 15.75 2.45
N CYS A 38 -13.48 14.94 1.66
CA CYS A 38 -12.65 15.39 0.54
C CYS A 38 -12.89 14.57 -0.75
N GLN A 39 -13.65 15.16 -1.68
CA GLN A 39 -14.02 14.57 -2.96
C GLN A 39 -12.81 14.13 -3.81
N PRO A 40 -11.74 14.94 -3.99
CA PRO A 40 -10.60 14.50 -4.79
C PRO A 40 -9.81 13.37 -4.12
N CYS A 41 -9.78 13.31 -2.79
CA CYS A 41 -9.06 12.23 -2.08
C CYS A 41 -9.79 10.88 -2.19
N ILE A 42 -11.13 10.86 -2.13
CA ILE A 42 -11.89 9.62 -2.33
C ILE A 42 -11.78 9.10 -3.77
N GLN A 43 -11.80 9.99 -4.76
CA GLN A 43 -11.53 9.61 -6.16
C GLN A 43 -10.11 9.05 -6.33
N MET A 44 -9.11 9.70 -5.73
CA MET A 44 -7.72 9.22 -5.75
C MET A 44 -7.60 7.83 -5.12
N TYR A 45 -8.26 7.61 -3.98
CA TYR A 45 -8.27 6.30 -3.32
C TYR A 45 -8.84 5.20 -4.22
N HIS A 46 -9.96 5.47 -4.89
CA HIS A 46 -10.55 4.51 -5.83
C HIS A 46 -9.63 4.20 -7.00
N LEU A 47 -9.03 5.23 -7.61
CA LEU A 47 -8.09 5.06 -8.71
C LEU A 47 -6.88 4.21 -8.30
N GLU A 48 -6.19 4.56 -7.22
CA GLU A 48 -5.02 3.82 -6.74
C GLU A 48 -5.37 2.37 -6.38
N LYS A 49 -6.56 2.15 -5.81
CA LYS A 49 -7.06 0.80 -5.52
C LYS A 49 -7.25 -0.02 -6.80
N GLU A 50 -7.88 0.54 -7.82
CA GLU A 50 -8.08 -0.12 -9.12
C GLU A 50 -6.75 -0.43 -9.82
N VAL A 51 -5.81 0.52 -9.80
CA VAL A 51 -4.45 0.32 -10.32
C VAL A 51 -3.76 -0.84 -9.61
N LYS A 52 -3.79 -0.86 -8.27
CA LYS A 52 -3.21 -1.94 -7.48
C LYS A 52 -3.86 -3.30 -7.78
N GLU A 53 -5.18 -3.35 -7.88
CA GLU A 53 -5.92 -4.57 -8.23
C GLU A 53 -5.54 -5.07 -9.63
N LEU A 54 -5.43 -4.17 -10.61
CA LEU A 54 -5.03 -4.51 -11.98
C LEU A 54 -3.61 -5.07 -12.04
N LEU A 55 -2.66 -4.44 -11.35
CA LEU A 55 -1.29 -4.95 -11.25
C LEU A 55 -1.27 -6.32 -10.57
N THR A 56 -1.98 -6.46 -9.45
CA THR A 56 -2.05 -7.72 -8.70
C THR A 56 -2.61 -8.87 -9.54
N LYS A 57 -3.62 -8.60 -10.37
CA LYS A 57 -4.20 -9.60 -11.28
C LYS A 57 -3.25 -10.06 -12.38
N ARG A 58 -2.31 -9.21 -12.79
CA ARG A 58 -1.32 -9.52 -13.86
C ARG A 58 -0.02 -10.10 -13.31
N MET A 59 0.21 -10.01 -12.00
CA MET A 59 1.39 -10.58 -11.37
C MET A 59 1.25 -12.10 -11.22
N GLU A 60 2.21 -12.84 -11.75
CA GLU A 60 2.36 -14.26 -11.49
C GLU A 60 3.03 -14.48 -10.13
N LYS A 61 2.34 -15.14 -9.20
CA LYS A 61 2.92 -15.52 -7.92
C LYS A 61 3.77 -16.78 -8.10
N LYS A 62 5.08 -16.60 -8.29
CA LYS A 62 6.04 -17.70 -8.32
C LYS A 62 6.48 -18.05 -6.91
N CYS A 63 6.53 -19.35 -6.60
CA CYS A 63 7.17 -19.82 -5.38
C CYS A 63 8.64 -19.41 -5.39
N CYS A 64 9.15 -19.02 -4.23
CA CYS A 64 10.58 -18.80 -4.05
C CYS A 64 11.32 -20.12 -4.34
N PRO A 65 12.35 -20.13 -5.21
CA PRO A 65 13.11 -21.35 -5.47
C PRO A 65 13.73 -21.91 -4.18
N ASP A 66 13.62 -23.23 -3.97
CA ASP A 66 14.09 -23.90 -2.75
C ASP A 66 15.57 -23.60 -2.45
N GLN A 67 16.41 -23.58 -3.48
CA GLN A 67 17.83 -23.25 -3.35
C GLN A 67 18.05 -21.84 -2.77
N LEU A 68 17.19 -20.87 -3.11
CA LEU A 68 17.29 -19.52 -2.54
C LEU A 68 16.87 -19.52 -1.07
N VAL A 69 15.81 -20.27 -0.73
CA VAL A 69 15.35 -20.44 0.65
C VAL A 69 16.44 -21.07 1.52
N GLU A 70 17.06 -22.16 1.06
CA GLU A 70 18.17 -22.82 1.75
C GLU A 70 19.36 -21.88 1.95
N ARG A 71 19.78 -21.17 0.89
CA ARG A 71 20.89 -20.20 0.98
C ARG A 71 20.63 -19.11 2.01
N ILE A 72 19.41 -18.59 2.09
CA ILE A 72 19.04 -17.58 3.09
C ILE A 72 19.11 -18.17 4.50
N LYS A 73 18.53 -19.35 4.73
CA LYS A 73 18.57 -20.05 6.03
C LYS A 73 20.00 -20.31 6.49
N THR A 74 20.85 -20.85 5.62
CA THR A 74 22.26 -21.11 5.93
C THR A 74 22.99 -19.83 6.34
N LYS A 75 22.80 -18.73 5.59
CA LYS A 75 23.44 -17.45 5.93
C LYS A 75 23.02 -16.98 7.32
N ILE A 76 21.73 -16.98 7.64
CA ILE A 76 21.22 -16.57 8.96
C ILE A 76 21.86 -17.39 10.09
N LEU A 77 21.93 -18.72 9.92
CA LEU A 77 22.51 -19.63 10.90
C LEU A 77 24.04 -19.51 11.05
N THR A 78 24.73 -18.93 10.07
CA THR A 78 26.19 -18.72 10.12
C THR A 78 26.55 -17.41 10.83
N PHE A 79 25.59 -16.49 11.01
CA PHE A 79 25.79 -15.24 11.75
C PHE A 79 25.55 -15.38 13.27
N SER A 80 25.10 -16.55 13.73
CA SER A 80 25.02 -16.96 15.14
C SER A 80 26.22 -17.79 15.54
#